data_AF-A0A7D8YF89-F1
#
_entry.id   AF-A0A7D8YF89-F1
#
_cell.length_a   1.000
_cell.length_b   1.000
_cell.length_c   1.000
_cell.angle_alpha   90.00
_cell.angle_beta   90.00
_cell.angle_gamma   90.00
#
_symmetry.space_group_name_H-M   'P 1'
#
loop_
_entity.id
_entity.type
_entity.pdbx_description
1 polymer ?
#
loop_
_entity_poly.entity_id
_entity_poly.type
_entity_poly.pdbx_seq_one_letter_code
_entity_poly.pdbx_strand_id
1 'polypeptide(L)'
;MIRRHQLGIWRYLRMLGCDESLADDLTQETLVKVICQETFSQWSDTATAAYLRRTARNLLITQHRKGGRTKTIFTADPLDEVWDRWAGRDLGGDEGIDCLRLCMQSLTDRARTALQMRFAEDASRAEIAAKLKITEHGARNLMQRAKQQLRDCVQSKLDDLRAGHEAKVKSGREGLS
;
A
#
# COMPACT_ATOMS: atom_id res chain seq x y z
N MET A 1 19.86 0.10 -9.04
CA MET A 1 19.35 0.85 -7.87
C MET A 1 17.85 1.15 -8.01
N ILE A 2 17.42 1.88 -9.04
CA ILE A 2 16.01 2.26 -9.27
C ILE A 2 15.06 1.08 -9.55
N ARG A 3 15.49 0.11 -10.36
CA ARG A 3 14.70 -1.12 -10.65
C ARG A 3 14.30 -1.90 -9.39
N ARG A 4 15.09 -1.81 -8.32
CA ARG A 4 14.83 -2.49 -7.04
C ARG A 4 13.61 -1.90 -6.32
N HIS A 5 13.37 -0.59 -6.48
CA HIS A 5 12.23 0.09 -5.84
C HIS A 5 11.03 0.22 -6.77
N GLN A 6 11.21 0.14 -8.09
CA GLN A 6 10.14 0.23 -9.08
C GLN A 6 8.98 -0.73 -8.76
N LEU A 7 9.29 -2.00 -8.51
CA LEU A 7 8.30 -3.02 -8.19
C LEU A 7 7.61 -2.77 -6.85
N GLY A 8 8.34 -2.25 -5.85
CA GLY A 8 7.78 -1.90 -4.55
C GLY A 8 6.85 -0.69 -4.59
N ILE A 9 7.17 0.31 -5.42
CA ILE A 9 6.32 1.48 -5.67
C ILE A 9 5.07 1.07 -6.42
N TRP A 10 5.23 0.29 -7.48
CA TRP A 10 4.12 -0.19 -8.30
C TRP A 10 3.13 -1.01 -7.47
N ARG A 11 3.62 -1.96 -6.68
CA ARG A 11 2.79 -2.76 -5.76
C ARG A 11 2.08 -1.91 -4.74
N TYR A 12 2.77 -0.92 -4.18
CA TYR A 12 2.18 0.04 -3.26
C TYR A 12 1.03 0.81 -3.94
N LEU A 13 1.20 1.27 -5.18
CA LEU A 13 0.14 1.94 -5.94
C LEU A 13 -1.04 1.02 -6.29
N ARG A 14 -0.77 -0.24 -6.70
CA ARG A 14 -1.81 -1.27 -6.90
C ARG A 14 -2.60 -1.54 -5.62
N MET A 15 -1.91 -1.58 -4.47
CA MET A 15 -2.56 -1.71 -3.16
C MET A 15 -3.48 -0.53 -2.84
N LEU A 16 -3.10 0.69 -3.24
CA LEU A 16 -3.94 1.89 -3.05
C LEU A 16 -5.16 1.92 -3.99
N GLY A 17 -5.32 0.92 -4.86
CA GLY A 17 -6.47 0.77 -5.75
C GLY A 17 -6.23 1.24 -7.18
N CYS A 18 -4.97 1.51 -7.56
CA CYS A 18 -4.66 1.79 -8.96
C CYS A 18 -4.88 0.53 -9.81
N ASP A 19 -5.43 0.73 -11.01
CA ASP A 19 -5.30 -0.26 -12.07
C ASP A 19 -3.83 -0.39 -12.53
N GLU A 20 -3.59 -1.32 -13.44
CA GLU A 20 -2.26 -1.63 -13.94
C GLU A 20 -1.58 -0.44 -14.61
N SER A 21 -2.30 0.19 -15.54
CA SER A 21 -1.79 1.29 -16.34
C SER A 21 -1.47 2.49 -15.46
N LEU A 22 -2.38 2.83 -14.54
CA LEU A 22 -2.19 3.95 -13.64
C LEU A 22 -1.02 3.72 -12.67
N ALA A 23 -0.86 2.49 -12.17
CA ALA A 23 0.27 2.14 -11.32
C ALA A 23 1.60 2.22 -12.08
N ASP A 24 1.65 1.78 -13.34
CA ASP A 24 2.84 1.89 -14.19
C ASP A 24 3.22 3.35 -14.42
N ASP A 25 2.27 4.17 -14.85
CA ASP A 25 2.49 5.60 -15.13
C ASP A 25 3.01 6.34 -13.90
N LEU A 26 2.33 6.17 -12.76
CA LEU A 26 2.71 6.83 -11.51
C LEU A 26 4.03 6.31 -10.96
N THR A 27 4.36 5.04 -11.18
CA THR A 27 5.68 4.49 -10.81
C THR A 27 6.76 5.15 -11.64
N GLN A 28 6.59 5.27 -12.95
CA GLN A 28 7.55 5.93 -13.82
C GLN A 28 7.72 7.41 -13.46
N GLU A 29 6.62 8.13 -13.27
CA GLU A 29 6.64 9.55 -12.89
C GLU A 29 7.32 9.76 -11.53
N THR A 30 7.11 8.85 -10.57
CA THR A 30 7.81 8.86 -9.27
C THR A 30 9.31 8.77 -9.45
N LEU A 31 9.77 7.83 -10.27
CA LEU A 31 11.18 7.59 -10.49
C LEU A 31 11.83 8.77 -11.22
N VAL A 32 11.21 9.27 -12.30
CA VAL A 32 11.69 10.44 -13.03
C VAL A 32 11.83 11.64 -12.10
N LYS A 33 10.82 11.90 -11.27
CA LYS A 33 10.83 13.04 -10.35
C LYS A 33 11.96 12.98 -9.32
N VAL A 34 12.27 11.80 -8.80
CA VAL A 34 13.36 11.62 -7.84
C VAL A 34 14.74 11.63 -8.51
N ILE A 35 14.86 11.09 -9.71
CA ILE A 35 16.12 11.09 -10.47
C ILE A 35 16.49 12.51 -10.93
N CYS A 36 15.50 13.30 -11.35
CA CYS A 36 15.69 14.68 -11.80
C CYS A 36 15.86 15.68 -10.64
N GLN A 37 15.77 15.25 -9.38
CA GLN A 37 16.08 16.09 -8.24
C GLN A 37 17.58 16.10 -7.94
N GLU A 38 18.22 17.25 -8.14
CA GLU A 38 19.67 17.46 -7.92
C GLU A 38 20.13 17.19 -6.47
N THR A 39 19.21 17.12 -5.50
CA THR A 39 19.50 16.96 -4.07
C THR A 39 19.26 15.56 -3.52
N PHE A 40 18.90 14.56 -4.34
CA PHE A 40 18.66 13.21 -3.86
C PHE A 40 19.97 12.51 -3.48
N SER A 41 20.37 12.62 -2.21
CA SER A 41 21.42 11.79 -1.62
C SER A 41 20.80 10.51 -1.08
N GLN A 42 21.28 9.34 -1.54
CA GLN A 42 20.85 8.08 -0.98
C GLN A 42 21.22 8.02 0.52
N TRP A 43 20.20 7.87 1.36
CA TRP A 43 20.39 7.58 2.77
C TRP A 43 20.51 6.06 2.96
N SER A 44 19.52 5.43 3.60
CA SER A 44 19.38 3.98 3.70
C SER A 44 18.30 3.46 2.76
N ASP A 45 18.40 2.19 2.34
CA ASP A 45 17.43 1.53 1.44
C ASP A 45 15.99 1.64 1.96
N THR A 46 15.80 1.54 3.27
CA THR A 46 14.51 1.73 3.94
C THR A 46 13.98 3.17 3.87
N ALA A 47 14.85 4.16 4.03
CA ALA A 47 14.46 5.56 3.99
C ALA A 47 14.16 6.00 2.55
N THR A 48 14.95 5.51 1.58
CA THR A 48 14.69 5.69 0.15
C THR A 48 13.35 5.08 -0.27
N ALA A 49 13.03 3.86 0.18
CA ALA A 49 11.74 3.24 -0.12
C ALA A 49 10.55 4.01 0.46
N ALA A 50 10.66 4.51 1.70
CA ALA A 50 9.63 5.34 2.32
C ALA A 50 9.45 6.67 1.56
N TYR A 51 10.54 7.32 1.18
CA TYR A 51 10.51 8.54 0.39
C TYR A 51 9.85 8.34 -0.99
N LEU A 52 10.22 7.28 -1.70
CA LEU A 52 9.66 6.95 -3.00
C LEU A 52 8.14 6.69 -2.95
N ARG A 53 7.67 5.97 -1.93
CA ARG A 53 6.22 5.76 -1.75
C ARG A 53 5.48 7.04 -1.40
N ARG A 54 6.08 7.90 -0.57
CA ARG A 54 5.50 9.22 -0.29
C ARG A 54 5.36 10.04 -1.58
N THR A 55 6.39 10.04 -2.42
CA THR A 55 6.35 10.70 -3.72
C THR A 55 5.28 10.09 -4.64
N ALA A 56 5.21 8.78 -4.76
CA ALA A 56 4.21 8.08 -5.55
C ALA A 56 2.78 8.36 -5.09
N ARG A 57 2.55 8.35 -3.77
CA ARG A 57 1.27 8.72 -3.16
C ARG A 57 0.89 10.17 -3.51
N ASN A 58 1.84 11.10 -3.43
CA ASN A 58 1.59 12.49 -3.77
C ASN A 58 1.24 12.67 -5.25
N LEU A 59 1.85 11.88 -6.15
CA LEU A 59 1.52 11.89 -7.58
C LEU A 59 0.14 11.31 -7.83
N LEU A 60 -0.21 10.19 -7.20
CA LEU A 60 -1.55 9.60 -7.26
C LEU A 60 -2.63 10.63 -6.86
N ILE A 61 -2.41 11.34 -5.75
CA ILE A 61 -3.31 12.40 -5.28
C ILE A 61 -3.37 13.56 -6.26
N THR A 62 -2.22 13.97 -6.79
CA THR A 62 -2.17 15.04 -7.79
C THR A 62 -3.00 14.66 -9.02
N GLN A 63 -2.97 13.39 -9.44
CA GLN A 63 -3.78 12.91 -10.54
C GLN A 63 -5.28 12.93 -10.21
N HIS A 64 -5.68 12.40 -9.06
CA HIS A 64 -7.08 12.47 -8.62
C HIS A 64 -7.59 13.90 -8.48
N ARG A 65 -6.73 14.83 -8.03
CA ARG A 65 -7.04 16.26 -7.92
C ARG A 65 -7.19 16.95 -9.28
N LYS A 66 -6.35 16.61 -10.27
CA LYS A 66 -6.49 17.10 -11.65
C LYS A 66 -7.80 16.62 -12.29
N GLY A 67 -8.31 15.47 -11.86
CA GLY A 67 -9.66 14.97 -12.18
C GLY A 67 -10.82 15.69 -11.47
N GLY A 68 -10.58 16.80 -10.77
CA GLY A 68 -11.62 17.64 -10.16
C GLY A 68 -12.08 17.23 -8.75
N ARG A 69 -11.45 16.23 -8.13
CA ARG A 69 -11.79 15.75 -6.77
C ARG A 69 -10.72 16.17 -5.76
N THR A 70 -11.02 17.29 -5.07
CA THR A 70 -10.63 17.57 -3.67
C THR A 70 -9.31 18.32 -3.38
N LYS A 71 -9.42 19.27 -2.44
CA LYS A 71 -8.35 20.01 -1.76
C LYS A 71 -8.09 19.35 -0.38
N THR A 72 -6.83 19.13 0.00
CA THR A 72 -6.21 19.64 1.27
C THR A 72 -5.19 18.67 1.93
N ILE A 73 -4.03 19.26 2.24
CA ILE A 73 -2.99 19.02 3.27
C ILE A 73 -2.89 17.60 3.87
N PHE A 74 -1.86 16.89 3.41
CA PHE A 74 -1.44 15.60 3.94
C PHE A 74 -0.53 15.76 5.17
N THR A 75 -1.04 15.44 6.36
CA THR A 75 -0.18 15.17 7.52
C THR A 75 0.18 13.69 7.54
N ALA A 76 1.48 13.40 7.43
CA ALA A 76 2.01 12.04 7.55
C ALA A 76 1.78 11.54 8.98
N ASP A 77 0.96 10.50 9.13
CA ASP A 77 0.75 9.83 10.41
C ASP A 77 1.88 8.80 10.61
N PRO A 78 2.48 8.68 11.80
CA PRO A 78 3.44 7.58 12.09
C PRO A 78 2.89 6.18 11.76
N LEU A 79 1.56 6.02 11.77
CA LEU A 79 0.87 4.80 11.34
C LEU A 79 0.89 4.56 9.84
N ASP A 80 0.97 5.61 9.02
CA ASP A 80 1.18 5.48 7.58
C ASP A 80 2.60 4.96 7.31
N GLU A 81 3.61 5.39 8.09
CA GLU A 81 4.99 4.93 7.91
C GLU A 81 5.22 3.44 8.25
N VAL A 82 4.57 2.93 9.30
CA VAL A 82 4.65 1.50 9.67
C VAL A 82 3.95 0.64 8.62
N TRP A 83 2.78 1.06 8.18
CA TRP A 83 2.02 0.41 7.11
C TRP A 83 2.80 0.40 5.79
N ASP A 84 3.41 1.53 5.44
CA ASP A 84 4.26 1.65 4.27
C ASP A 84 5.43 0.68 4.36
N ARG A 85 6.16 0.64 5.48
CA ARG A 85 7.27 -0.32 5.66
C ARG A 85 6.84 -1.78 5.44
N TRP A 86 5.72 -2.18 6.02
CA TRP A 86 5.16 -3.53 5.84
C TRP A 86 4.82 -3.81 4.36
N ALA A 87 4.10 -2.90 3.71
CA ALA A 87 3.69 -3.07 2.31
C ALA A 87 4.85 -3.16 1.32
N GLY A 88 6.03 -2.64 1.64
CA GLY A 88 7.20 -2.72 0.75
C GLY A 88 8.15 -3.89 0.99
N ARG A 89 8.15 -4.48 2.18
CA ARG A 89 9.04 -5.61 2.49
C ARG A 89 8.32 -6.95 2.41
N ASP A 90 7.08 -7.03 2.88
CA ASP A 90 6.43 -8.31 3.15
C ASP A 90 5.41 -8.72 2.07
N LEU A 91 4.92 -7.78 1.26
CA LEU A 91 4.06 -8.04 0.09
C LEU A 91 4.88 -8.33 -1.19
N GLY A 92 5.84 -9.23 -1.10
CA GLY A 92 6.63 -9.66 -2.26
C GLY A 92 5.82 -10.57 -3.20
N GLY A 93 5.67 -10.19 -4.46
CA GLY A 93 5.03 -11.01 -5.50
C GLY A 93 3.58 -10.61 -5.82
N ASP A 94 3.01 -11.21 -6.85
CA ASP A 94 1.57 -11.08 -7.16
C ASP A 94 0.71 -11.76 -6.07
N GLU A 95 1.24 -12.82 -5.45
CA GLU A 95 0.63 -13.55 -4.32
C GLU A 95 0.31 -12.63 -3.13
N GLY A 96 1.21 -11.71 -2.77
CA GLY A 96 0.97 -10.75 -1.69
C GLY A 96 -0.18 -9.79 -2.02
N ILE A 97 -0.29 -9.38 -3.28
CA ILE A 97 -1.37 -8.49 -3.76
C ILE A 97 -2.71 -9.23 -3.76
N ASP A 98 -2.73 -10.49 -4.19
CA ASP A 98 -3.96 -11.29 -4.18
C ASP A 98 -4.41 -11.62 -2.76
N CYS A 99 -3.49 -11.96 -1.86
CA CYS A 99 -3.78 -12.08 -0.43
C CYS A 99 -4.38 -10.80 0.13
N LEU A 100 -3.84 -9.64 -0.22
CA LEU A 100 -4.37 -8.35 0.24
C LEU A 100 -5.77 -8.07 -0.32
N ARG A 101 -6.03 -8.35 -1.60
CA ARG A 101 -7.36 -8.22 -2.20
C ARG A 101 -8.38 -9.09 -1.45
N LEU A 102 -8.01 -10.33 -1.12
CA LEU A 102 -8.86 -11.23 -0.34
C LEU A 102 -9.06 -10.69 1.09
N CYS A 103 -8.01 -10.22 1.75
CA CYS A 103 -8.10 -9.67 3.10
C CYS A 103 -8.90 -8.37 3.16
N MET A 104 -8.91 -7.55 2.12
CA MET A 104 -9.78 -6.38 1.99
C MET A 104 -11.27 -6.74 2.02
N GLN A 105 -11.62 -7.94 1.54
CA GLN A 105 -13.00 -8.45 1.61
C GLN A 105 -13.39 -8.88 3.04
N SER A 106 -12.41 -9.20 3.90
CA SER A 106 -12.65 -9.55 5.31
C SER A 106 -12.93 -8.34 6.22
N LEU A 107 -12.63 -7.13 5.74
CA LEU A 107 -12.93 -5.91 6.49
C LEU A 107 -14.43 -5.62 6.48
N THR A 108 -14.91 -5.05 7.59
CA THR A 108 -16.24 -4.44 7.64
C THR A 108 -16.37 -3.34 6.59
N ASP A 109 -17.57 -3.13 6.07
CA ASP A 109 -17.82 -2.09 5.06
C ASP A 109 -17.38 -0.70 5.54
N ARG A 110 -17.62 -0.37 6.82
CA ARG A 110 -17.15 0.91 7.40
C ARG A 110 -15.64 1.05 7.36
N ALA A 111 -14.90 -0.01 7.71
CA ALA A 111 -13.45 0.00 7.68
C ALA A 111 -12.91 0.10 6.24
N ARG A 112 -13.51 -0.67 5.32
CA ARG A 112 -13.17 -0.63 3.89
C ARG A 112 -13.41 0.76 3.30
N THR A 113 -14.58 1.35 3.56
CA THR A 113 -14.93 2.72 3.14
C THR A 113 -13.97 3.74 3.73
N ALA A 114 -13.62 3.65 5.02
CA ALA A 114 -12.67 4.57 5.65
C ALA A 114 -11.30 4.53 4.95
N LEU A 115 -10.79 3.33 4.64
CA LEU A 115 -9.53 3.16 3.91
C LEU A 115 -9.64 3.66 2.47
N GLN A 116 -10.72 3.35 1.75
CA GLN A 116 -10.95 3.85 0.39
C GLN A 116 -11.00 5.37 0.35
N MET A 117 -11.76 6.00 1.24
CA MET A 117 -11.81 7.45 1.34
C MET A 117 -10.42 8.04 1.63
N ARG A 118 -9.66 7.43 2.55
CA ARG A 118 -8.32 7.92 2.91
C ARG A 118 -7.31 7.78 1.78
N PHE A 119 -7.36 6.68 1.03
CA PHE A 119 -6.30 6.29 0.10
C PHE A 119 -6.63 6.57 -1.36
N ALA A 120 -7.90 6.46 -1.76
CA ALA A 120 -8.36 6.72 -3.14
C ALA A 120 -8.95 8.13 -3.31
N GLU A 121 -9.58 8.68 -2.26
CA GLU A 121 -10.25 10.00 -2.33
C GLU A 121 -9.47 11.12 -1.63
N ASP A 122 -8.33 10.79 -1.01
CA ASP A 122 -7.51 11.67 -0.16
C ASP A 122 -8.31 12.40 0.95
N ALA A 123 -9.38 11.77 1.41
CA ALA A 123 -10.24 12.35 2.43
C ALA A 123 -9.47 12.57 3.74
N SER A 124 -9.67 13.74 4.32
CA SER A 124 -9.26 14.08 5.67
C SER A 124 -9.99 13.22 6.70
N ARG A 125 -9.44 13.14 7.92
CA ARG A 125 -10.11 12.43 9.02
C ARG A 125 -11.47 13.04 9.33
N ALA A 126 -11.61 14.35 9.21
CA ALA A 126 -12.87 15.07 9.36
C ALA A 126 -13.91 14.63 8.33
N GLU A 127 -13.53 14.53 7.04
CA GLU A 127 -14.42 14.08 5.98
C GLU A 127 -14.83 12.61 6.14
N ILE A 128 -13.89 11.74 6.52
CA ILE A 128 -14.17 10.33 6.83
C ILE A 128 -15.11 10.23 8.03
N ALA A 129 -14.84 10.98 9.09
CA ALA A 129 -15.65 11.04 10.30
C ALA A 129 -17.08 11.50 10.00
N ALA A 130 -17.23 12.58 9.23
CA ALA A 130 -18.51 13.09 8.80
C ALA A 130 -19.28 12.07 7.96
N LYS A 131 -18.62 11.45 6.95
CA LYS A 131 -19.24 10.44 6.08
C LYS A 131 -19.70 9.20 6.85
N LEU A 132 -18.87 8.73 7.79
CA LEU A 132 -19.14 7.53 8.58
C LEU A 132 -19.92 7.81 9.86
N LYS A 133 -20.31 9.06 10.11
CA LYS A 133 -21.03 9.54 11.30
C LYS A 133 -20.33 9.10 12.60
N ILE A 134 -19.03 9.34 12.70
CA ILE A 134 -18.18 9.08 13.87
C ILE A 134 -17.33 10.30 14.20
N THR A 135 -16.61 10.25 15.31
CA THR A 135 -15.61 11.27 15.65
C THR A 135 -14.35 11.08 14.80
N GLU A 136 -13.56 12.14 14.60
CA GLU A 136 -12.25 12.05 13.95
C GLU A 136 -11.31 11.05 14.64
N HIS A 137 -11.38 11.00 15.97
CA HIS A 137 -10.67 10.00 16.76
C HIS A 137 -11.18 8.58 16.46
N GLY A 138 -12.50 8.40 16.32
CA GLY A 138 -13.10 7.15 15.88
C GLY A 138 -12.67 6.73 14.47
N ALA A 139 -12.58 7.67 13.53
CA ALA A 139 -12.09 7.42 12.18
C ALA A 139 -10.61 7.00 12.18
N ARG A 140 -9.76 7.69 12.96
CA ARG A 140 -8.36 7.30 13.17
C ARG A 140 -8.26 5.86 13.70
N ASN A 141 -8.98 5.53 14.77
CA ASN A 141 -8.94 4.20 15.39
C ASN A 141 -9.52 3.11 14.49
N LEU A 142 -10.55 3.43 13.70
CA LEU A 142 -11.12 2.52 12.71
C LEU A 142 -10.08 2.16 11.64
N MET A 143 -9.42 3.15 11.05
CA MET A 143 -8.38 2.94 10.03
C MET A 143 -7.18 2.19 10.61
N GLN A 144 -6.76 2.52 11.84
CA GLN A 144 -5.66 1.82 12.52
C GLN A 144 -5.96 0.33 12.69
N ARG A 145 -7.15 -0.01 13.19
CA ARG A 145 -7.55 -1.42 13.36
C ARG A 145 -7.70 -2.13 12.03
N ALA A 146 -8.25 -1.46 11.02
CA ALA A 146 -8.39 -2.02 9.68
C ALA A 146 -7.03 -2.36 9.07
N LYS A 147 -6.05 -1.46 9.15
CA LYS A 147 -4.67 -1.73 8.73
C LYS A 147 -4.08 -2.92 9.48
N GLN A 148 -4.18 -2.94 10.81
CA GLN A 148 -3.64 -4.04 11.60
C GLN A 148 -4.26 -5.40 11.19
N GLN A 149 -5.58 -5.46 11.01
CA GLN A 149 -6.28 -6.67 10.54
C GLN A 149 -5.81 -7.10 9.15
N LEU A 150 -5.62 -6.17 8.21
CA LEU A 150 -5.10 -6.50 6.88
C LEU A 150 -3.69 -7.06 6.96
N ARG A 151 -2.82 -6.47 7.78
CA ARG A 151 -1.45 -6.96 7.97
C ARG A 151 -1.45 -8.39 8.48
N ASP A 152 -2.21 -8.68 9.53
CA ASP A 152 -2.25 -10.01 10.14
C ASP A 152 -2.87 -11.05 9.19
N CYS A 153 -3.95 -10.68 8.50
CA CYS A 153 -4.60 -11.56 7.52
C CYS A 153 -3.67 -11.91 6.36
N VAL A 154 -2.96 -10.92 5.80
CA VAL A 154 -2.06 -11.17 4.68
C VAL A 154 -0.83 -11.94 5.12
N GLN A 155 -0.28 -11.65 6.30
CA GLN A 155 0.83 -12.41 6.86
C GLN A 155 0.46 -13.90 7.01
N SER A 156 -0.70 -14.19 7.60
CA SER A 156 -1.21 -15.57 7.73
C SER A 156 -1.33 -16.26 6.38
N LYS A 157 -1.93 -15.60 5.38
CA LYS A 157 -2.10 -16.20 4.05
C LYS A 157 -0.78 -16.44 3.33
N LEU A 158 0.18 -15.54 3.47
CA LEU A 158 1.51 -15.71 2.88
C LEU A 158 2.25 -16.88 3.54
N ASP A 159 2.10 -17.05 4.85
CA ASP A 159 2.71 -18.17 5.58
C ASP A 159 2.05 -19.50 5.18
N ASP A 160 0.73 -19.54 4.98
CA ASP A 160 0.02 -20.71 4.46
C ASP A 160 0.48 -21.10 3.04
N LEU A 161 0.66 -20.11 2.15
CA LEU A 161 1.15 -20.34 0.79
C LEU A 161 2.59 -20.87 0.78
N ARG A 162 3.46 -20.35 1.64
CA ARG A 162 4.84 -20.83 1.79
C ARG A 162 4.89 -22.26 2.31
N ALA A 163 4.09 -22.58 3.33
CA ALA A 163 3.97 -23.94 3.85
C ALA A 163 3.44 -24.93 2.77
N GLY A 164 2.48 -24.49 1.96
CA GLY A 164 1.96 -25.27 0.82
C GLY A 164 3.02 -25.55 -0.25
N HIS A 165 3.87 -24.58 -0.58
CA HIS A 165 4.99 -24.77 -1.51
C HIS A 165 6.03 -25.76 -0.97
N GLU A 166 6.41 -25.68 0.31
CA GLU A 166 7.38 -26.61 0.92
C GLU A 166 6.89 -28.05 0.96
N ALA A 167 5.60 -28.27 1.25
CA ALA A 167 5.00 -29.61 1.22
C ALA A 167 5.01 -30.23 -0.18
N LYS A 168 4.74 -29.42 -1.21
CA LYS A 168 4.73 -29.85 -2.61
C LYS A 168 6.13 -30.19 -3.15
N VAL A 169 7.16 -29.46 -2.70
CA VAL A 169 8.56 -29.72 -3.05
C VAL A 169 9.08 -31.01 -2.41
N LYS A 170 8.68 -31.32 -1.17
CA LYS A 170 9.05 -32.60 -0.52
C LYS A 170 8.39 -33.80 -1.20
N SER A 171 7.10 -33.70 -1.53
CA SER A 171 6.37 -34.75 -2.26
C SER A 171 6.93 -35.03 -3.66
N GLY A 172 7.43 -34.00 -4.37
CA GLY A 172 8.05 -34.18 -5.69
C GLY A 172 9.43 -34.84 -5.69
N ARG A 173 10.13 -34.88 -4.54
CA ARG A 173 11.47 -35.46 -4.41
C ARG A 173 11.46 -36.95 -4.03
N GLU A 174 10.37 -37.43 -3.48
CA GLU A 174 10.16 -38.85 -3.10
C GLU A 174 9.62 -39.71 -4.25
N GLY A 175 9.19 -39.12 -5.36
CA GLY A 175 8.69 -39.83 -6.56
C GLY A 175 9.73 -40.12 -7.64
N LEU A 176 11.03 -39.90 -7.36
CA LEU A 176 12.13 -40.07 -8.32
C LEU A 176 13.24 -41.02 -7.82
N SER A 177 12.94 -41.83 -6.80
CA SER A 177 13.79 -42.96 -6.36
C SER A 177 13.16 -44.30 -6.69
#